data_AF-A0A524D314-F1
#
_entry.id   AF-A0A524D314-F1
#
_cell.length_a   1.000
_cell.length_b   1.000
_cell.length_c   1.000
_cell.angle_alpha   90.00
_cell.angle_beta   90.00
_cell.angle_gamma   90.00
#
_symmetry.space_group_name_H-M   'P 1'
#
loop_
_entity.id
_entity.type
_entity.pdbx_description
1 polymer ?
#
loop_
_entity_poly.entity_id
_entity_poly.type
_entity_poly.pdbx_seq_one_letter_code
_entity_poly.pdbx_strand_id
1 'polypeptide(L)' 'MNSFLTKEFKVNEFITLKLEKTKTNIYVDGKLFHQFKFLLLNIPIEEVNEYDDRESIDAAAERQDHQI' A
#
# COMPACT_ATOMS: atom_id res chain seq x y z
N MET A 1 -5.12 -17.24 -31.59
CA MET A 1 -4.94 -17.33 -30.13
C MET A 1 -4.31 -16.03 -29.66
N ASN A 2 -5.07 -15.18 -28.96
CA ASN A 2 -4.58 -13.88 -28.52
C ASN A 2 -3.58 -14.08 -27.38
N SER A 3 -2.30 -13.94 -27.69
CA SER A 3 -1.22 -13.86 -26.72
C SER A 3 -1.43 -12.59 -25.90
N PHE A 4 -1.89 -12.71 -24.65
CA PHE A 4 -1.81 -11.62 -23.70
C PHE A 4 -0.32 -11.40 -23.40
N LEU A 5 0.32 -10.50 -24.14
CA LEU A 5 1.71 -10.08 -23.92
C LEU A 5 1.81 -9.45 -22.53
N THR A 6 2.15 -10.25 -21.53
CA THR A 6 2.62 -9.76 -20.23
C THR A 6 4.05 -9.27 -20.42
N LYS A 7 4.28 -7.96 -20.27
CA LYS A 7 5.64 -7.42 -20.27
C LYS A 7 6.22 -7.57 -18.87
N GLU A 8 7.32 -8.30 -18.77
CA GLU A 8 8.07 -8.46 -17.52
C GLU A 8 9.34 -7.61 -17.56
N PHE A 9 9.65 -6.95 -16.44
CA PHE A 9 10.86 -6.15 -16.26
C PHE A 9 11.47 -6.47 -14.89
N LYS A 10 12.68 -7.04 -14.88
CA LYS A 10 13.40 -7.36 -13.66
C LYS A 10 14.20 -6.15 -13.20
N VAL A 11 13.87 -5.63 -12.01
CA VAL A 11 14.57 -4.47 -11.40
C VAL A 11 15.84 -4.95 -10.71
N ASN A 12 15.74 -6.01 -9.91
CA ASN A 12 16.88 -6.68 -9.28
C ASN A 12 16.53 -8.18 -9.06
N GLU A 13 17.38 -8.91 -8.34
CA GLU A 13 17.18 -10.35 -8.09
C GLU A 13 15.87 -10.68 -7.38
N PHE A 14 15.35 -9.75 -6.58
CA PHE A 14 14.16 -9.92 -5.76
C PHE A 14 12.94 -9.19 -6.33
N ILE A 15 13.11 -8.12 -7.09
CA ILE A 15 12.03 -7.23 -7.54
C ILE A 15 11.79 -7.38 -9.03
N THR A 16 10.55 -7.70 -9.39
CA THR A 16 10.08 -7.84 -10.77
C THR A 16 8.80 -7.04 -10.97
N LEU A 17 8.72 -6.30 -12.07
CA LEU A 17 7.52 -5.59 -12.52
C LEU A 17 6.86 -6.37 -13.64
N LYS A 18 5.54 -6.59 -13.56
CA LYS A 18 4.76 -7.21 -14.65
C LYS A 18 3.63 -6.31 -15.07
N LEU A 19 3.55 -6.01 -16.36
CA LEU A 19 2.40 -5.34 -16.96
C LEU A 19 1.35 -6.40 -17.28
N GLU A 20 0.31 -6.45 -16.47
CA GLU A 20 -0.77 -7.43 -16.57
C GLU A 20 -2.09 -6.70 -16.83
N LYS A 21 -2.71 -7.00 -17.99
CA LYS A 21 -3.93 -6.36 -18.52
C LYS A 21 -3.73 -4.88 -18.86
N THR A 22 -3.51 -4.04 -17.85
CA THR A 22 -3.21 -2.60 -17.94
C THR A 22 -2.51 -2.04 -16.69
N LYS A 23 -2.22 -2.89 -15.69
CA LYS A 23 -1.62 -2.48 -14.42
C LYS A 23 -0.19 -3.03 -14.33
N THR A 24 0.71 -2.20 -13.84
CA THR A 24 2.05 -2.64 -13.45
C THR A 24 1.97 -3.19 -12.04
N ASN A 25 2.11 -4.50 -11.90
CA ASN A 25 2.17 -5.19 -10.63
C ASN A 25 3.64 -5.35 -10.21
N ILE A 26 3.92 -5.06 -8.95
CA ILE A 26 5.24 -5.27 -8.35
C ILE A 26 5.25 -6.65 -7.72
N TYR A 27 6.30 -7.43 -7.97
CA TYR A 27 6.53 -8.72 -7.35
C TYR A 27 7.84 -8.66 -6.57
N VAL A 28 7.81 -9.14 -5.32
CA VAL A 28 8.99 -9.27 -4.46
C VAL A 28 9.15 -10.76 -4.15
N ASP A 29 10.33 -11.31 -4.48
CA ASP A 29 10.65 -12.74 -4.36
C ASP A 29 9.59 -13.63 -5.04
N GLY A 30 9.16 -13.20 -6.24
CA GLY A 30 8.12 -13.88 -7.03
C GLY A 30 6.69 -13.74 -6.50
N LYS A 31 6.46 -13.07 -5.36
CA LYS A 31 5.13 -12.85 -4.78
C LYS A 31 4.60 -11.47 -5.11
N LEU A 32 3.31 -11.36 -5.43
CA LEU A 32 2.65 -10.08 -5.68
C LEU A 32 2.78 -9.19 -4.43
N PHE A 33 3.43 -8.05 -4.59
CA PHE A 33 3.57 -7.06 -3.54
C PHE A 33 2.30 -6.21 -3.50
N HIS A 34 1.50 -6.44 -2.48
CA HIS A 34 0.38 -5.57 -2.15
C HIS A 34 0.91 -4.35 -1.42
N GLN A 35 0.86 -3.19 -2.06
CA GLN A 35 1.16 -1.93 -1.39
C GLN A 35 0.06 -1.66 -0.36
N PHE A 36 0.29 -2.02 0.89
CA PHE A 36 -0.56 -1.60 1.99
C PHE A 36 -0.36 -0.10 2.23
N LYS A 37 -1.45 0.64 2.35
CA LYS A 37 -1.40 2.01 2.85
C LYS A 37 -0.98 1.92 4.33
N PHE A 38 0.08 2.64 4.70
CA PHE A 38 0.50 2.77 6.08
C PHE A 38 -0.09 4.06 6.63
N LEU A 39 -0.78 3.99 7.77
CA LEU A 39 -1.29 5.16 8.47
C LEU A 39 -0.27 5.54 9.55
N LEU A 40 0.47 6.62 9.33
CA LEU A 40 1.45 7.13 10.29
C LEU A 40 0.78 8.19 11.17
N LEU A 41 0.30 7.80 12.35
CA LEU A 41 -0.34 8.72 13.28
C LEU A 41 0.71 9.41 14.15
N ASN A 42 0.84 10.73 14.03
CA ASN A 42 1.69 11.54 14.91
C ASN A 42 0.85 12.17 16.02
N ILE A 43 0.44 11.34 16.98
CA ILE A 43 -0.46 11.74 18.07
C ILE A 43 0.36 12.30 19.25
N PRO A 44 0.09 13.53 19.71
CA PRO A 44 0.65 14.03 20.96
C PRO A 44 0.28 13.13 22.14
N ILE A 45 1.20 12.86 23.07
CA ILE A 45 0.98 11.96 24.22
C ILE A 45 -0.24 12.38 25.07
N GLU A 46 -0.57 13.66 25.08
CA GLU A 46 -1.70 14.26 25.79
C GLU A 46 -3.06 13.82 25.20
N GLU A 47 -3.10 13.50 23.90
CA GLU A 47 -4.32 13.12 23.17
C GLU A 47 -4.45 11.60 22.99
N VAL A 48 -3.48 10.80 23.46
CA VAL A 48 -3.48 9.33 23.29
C VAL A 48 -4.75 8.67 23.84
N ASN A 49 -5.32 9.20 24.93
CA ASN A 49 -6.57 8.67 25.50
C ASN A 49 -7.76 8.83 24.54
N GLU A 50 -7.74 9.80 23.62
CA GLU A 50 -8.80 10.00 22.62
C GLU A 50 -8.75 8.94 21.50
N TYR A 51 -7.62 8.25 21.34
CA TYR A 51 -7.42 7.19 20.34
C TYR A 51 -7.53 5.77 20.94
N ASP A 52 -7.55 5.64 22.27
CA ASP A 52 -7.58 4.34 22.98
C ASP A 52 -8.98 3.67 22.91
N ASP A 53 -10.03 4.46 22.66
CA ASP A 53 -11.40 3.98 22.53
C ASP A 53 -11.75 3.55 21.09
N ARG A 54 -11.29 2.36 20.71
CA ARG A 54 -11.86 1.54 19.60
C ARG A 54 -11.99 2.22 18.23
N GLU A 55 -11.10 3.14 17.90
CA GLU A 55 -11.13 3.76 16.58
C GLU A 55 -10.70 2.78 15.48
N SER A 56 -11.53 2.61 14.45
CA SER A 56 -11.15 1.86 13.25
C SER A 56 -10.01 2.59 12.52
N ILE A 57 -9.16 1.84 11.82
CA ILE A 57 -8.10 2.40 10.95
C ILE A 57 -8.68 3.41 9.95
N ASP A 58 -9.90 3.16 9.45
CA ASP A 58 -10.59 4.07 8.53
C ASP A 58 -10.93 5.42 9.19
N ALA A 59 -11.37 5.41 10.46
CA ALA A 59 -11.73 6.63 11.20
C ALA A 59 -10.50 7.49 11.52
N ALA A 60 -9.37 6.83 11.80
CA ALA A 60 -8.09 7.52 12.02
C ALA A 60 -7.53 8.13 10.71
N ALA A 61 -7.79 7.51 9.56
CA ALA A 61 -7.39 8.04 8.25
C ALA A 61 -8.16 9.31 7.86
N GLU A 62 -9.47 9.38 8.14
CA GLU A 62 -10.29 10.59 7.86
C GLU A 62 -9.80 11.83 8.62
N ARG A 63 -9.30 11.66 9.85
CA ARG A 63 -8.75 12.77 10.64
C ARG A 63 -7.43 13.32 10.07
N GLN A 64 -6.69 12.50 9.31
CA GLN A 64 -5.39 12.87 8.77
C GLN A 64 -5.49 13.62 7.43
N ASP A 65 -6.51 13.30 6.62
CA ASP A 65 -6.76 13.97 5.32
C ASP A 65 -7.15 15.46 5.47
N HIS A 66 -7.54 15.91 6.67
CA HIS A 66 -7.89 17.32 6.93
C HIS A 66 -6.68 18.23 7.21
N GLN A 67 -5.46 17.69 7.20
CA GLN A 67 -4.23 18.44 7.48
C GLN A 67 -3.27 18.58 6.27
N ILE A 68 -3.75 18.29 5.06
CA ILE A 68 -3.01 18.49 3.80
C ILE A 68 -3.78 19.32 2.79
#